data_AF-A0A0C9UIV5-F1
#
_entry.id   AF-A0A0C9UIV5-F1
#
_cell.length_a   1.000
_cell.length_b   1.000
_cell.length_c   1.000
_cell.angle_alpha   90.00
_cell.angle_beta   90.00
_cell.angle_gamma   90.00
#
_symmetry.space_group_name_H-M   'P 1'
#
loop_
_entity.id
_entity.type
_entity.pdbx_description
1 polymer ?
#
loop_
_entity_poly.entity_id
_entity_poly.type
_entity_poly.pdbx_seq_one_letter_code
_entity_poly.pdbx_strand_id
1 'polypeptide(L)'
;MANTGLSDFVSAYTKFDVTPTHLAITLAGGFIVLFGMFSLFLREKLYIGEACWAFLFGVVMGPYGANLFNPRSWVTSESNLVDSQQLQTLTLEVSRIVLAIGVFAIGVELPKAYMKRHWKSLFFLLGPCMIWGWFVSAGLIFALIPGLNFL
;
A
#
# COMPACT_ATOMS: atom_id res chain seq x y z
N MET A 1 16.42 17.19 46.69
CA MET A 1 16.18 17.73 45.32
C MET A 1 16.69 16.82 44.20
N ALA A 2 17.04 15.55 44.44
CA ALA A 2 17.67 14.67 43.43
C ALA A 2 16.76 13.57 42.82
N ASN A 3 15.46 13.53 43.15
CA ASN A 3 14.58 12.39 42.81
C ASN A 3 13.61 12.66 41.65
N THR A 4 13.54 13.89 41.13
CA THR A 4 12.68 14.25 39.99
C THR A 4 13.23 13.75 38.65
N GLY A 5 14.56 13.70 38.50
CA GLY A 5 15.19 13.18 37.29
C GLY A 5 14.86 11.71 37.04
N LEU A 6 14.99 10.84 38.05
CA LEU A 6 14.70 9.40 37.91
C LEU A 6 13.22 9.11 37.60
N SER A 7 12.27 9.87 38.16
CA SER A 7 10.85 9.74 37.81
C SER A 7 10.56 10.21 36.39
N ASP A 8 11.23 11.26 35.90
CA ASP A 8 11.10 11.72 34.51
C ASP A 8 11.72 10.71 33.52
N PHE A 9 12.85 10.10 33.88
CA PHE A 9 13.44 9.00 33.10
C PHE A 9 12.50 7.77 33.10
N VAL A 10 11.98 7.32 34.24
CA VAL A 10 11.05 6.19 34.32
C VAL A 10 9.72 6.47 33.60
N SER A 11 9.23 7.72 33.62
CA SER A 11 8.05 8.17 32.86
C SER A 11 8.30 8.22 31.34
N ALA A 12 9.54 8.52 30.92
CA ALA A 12 9.95 8.42 29.51
C ALA A 12 10.08 6.96 29.04
N TYR A 13 10.54 6.03 29.88
CA TYR A 13 10.62 4.60 29.55
C TYR A 13 9.25 3.90 29.55
N THR A 14 8.32 4.32 30.41
CA THR A 14 6.94 3.76 30.45
C THR A 14 6.06 4.22 29.28
N LYS A 15 6.48 5.23 28.51
CA LYS A 15 5.84 5.61 27.24
C LYS A 15 6.14 4.66 26.07
N PHE A 16 7.08 3.72 26.23
CA PHE A 16 7.27 2.63 25.27
C PHE A 16 6.30 1.47 25.54
N ASP A 17 5.02 1.77 25.65
CA ASP A 17 4.02 0.70 25.58
C ASP A 17 4.05 0.17 24.14
N VAL A 18 4.37 -1.11 23.98
CA VAL A 18 4.55 -1.74 22.67
C VAL A 18 3.18 -1.91 22.04
N THR A 19 2.67 -0.83 21.45
CA THR A 19 1.42 -0.85 20.70
C THR A 19 1.63 -1.67 19.42
N PRO A 20 0.67 -2.52 19.03
CA PRO A 20 0.75 -3.31 17.79
C PRO A 20 1.13 -2.48 16.56
N THR A 21 0.73 -1.20 16.52
CA THR A 21 1.08 -0.23 15.49
C THR A 21 2.60 0.01 15.38
N HIS A 22 3.30 0.21 16.50
CA HIS A 22 4.74 0.43 16.50
C HIS A 22 5.52 -0.80 16.05
N LEU A 23 5.05 -1.99 16.45
CA LEU A 23 5.61 -3.27 16.02
C LEU A 23 5.44 -3.47 14.50
N ALA A 24 4.26 -3.17 13.97
CA ALA A 24 3.98 -3.29 12.54
C ALA A 24 4.81 -2.33 11.68
N ILE A 25 4.96 -1.06 12.11
CA ILE A 25 5.79 -0.07 11.40
C ILE A 25 7.27 -0.51 11.40
N THR A 26 7.77 -1.02 12.52
CA THR A 26 9.16 -1.49 12.64
C THR A 26 9.43 -2.70 11.75
N LEU A 27 8.52 -3.68 11.74
CA LEU A 27 8.63 -4.87 10.88
C LEU A 27 8.47 -4.53 9.40
N ALA A 28 7.57 -3.60 9.03
CA ALA A 28 7.47 -3.14 7.66
C ALA A 28 8.72 -2.38 7.20
N GLY A 29 9.29 -1.51 8.04
CA GLY A 29 10.55 -0.83 7.75
C GLY A 29 11.70 -1.83 7.56
N GLY A 30 11.81 -2.82 8.45
CA GLY A 30 12.81 -3.90 8.34
C GLY A 30 12.63 -4.73 7.07
N PHE A 31 11.39 -5.06 6.71
CA PHE A 31 11.08 -5.75 5.47
C PHE A 31 11.46 -4.92 4.24
N ILE A 32 11.13 -3.62 4.20
CA ILE A 32 11.46 -2.75 3.06
C ILE A 32 12.98 -2.68 2.85
N VAL A 33 13.77 -2.61 3.91
CA VAL A 33 15.24 -2.60 3.81
C VAL A 33 15.76 -3.95 3.33
N LEU A 34 15.31 -5.06 3.92
CA LEU A 34 15.70 -6.40 3.48
C LEU A 34 15.31 -6.66 2.02
N PHE A 35 14.07 -6.34 1.65
CA PHE A 35 13.58 -6.46 0.29
C PHE A 35 14.36 -5.57 -0.67
N GLY A 36 14.69 -4.33 -0.29
CA GLY A 36 15.53 -3.44 -1.11
C GLY A 36 16.94 -4.00 -1.34
N MET A 37 17.54 -4.63 -0.34
CA MET A 37 18.85 -5.28 -0.47
C MET A 37 18.80 -6.55 -1.34
N PHE A 38 17.74 -7.36 -1.22
CA PHE A 38 17.59 -8.60 -1.98
C PHE A 38 16.96 -8.41 -3.37
N SER A 39 16.28 -7.29 -3.64
CA SER A 39 15.61 -7.00 -4.92
C SER A 39 16.59 -7.03 -6.08
N LEU A 40 17.79 -6.46 -5.92
CA LEU A 40 18.86 -6.54 -6.93
C LEU A 40 19.28 -7.97 -7.25
N PHE A 41 19.34 -8.85 -6.24
CA PHE A 41 19.72 -10.24 -6.39
C PHE A 41 18.60 -11.10 -7.01
N LEU A 42 17.33 -10.79 -6.68
CA LEU A 42 16.16 -11.45 -7.27
C LEU A 42 16.00 -11.11 -8.76
N ARG A 43 16.31 -9.86 -9.14
CA ARG A 43 16.26 -9.36 -10.52
C ARG A 43 17.21 -10.12 -11.44
N GLU A 44 18.38 -10.48 -10.92
CA GLU A 44 19.45 -11.13 -11.69
C GLU A 44 19.24 -12.65 -11.88
N LYS A 45 18.42 -13.29 -11.02
CA LYS A 45 18.25 -14.75 -11.03
C LYS A 45 16.92 -15.29 -11.51
N LEU A 46 15.79 -14.56 -11.40
CA LEU A 46 14.48 -15.18 -11.59
C LEU A 46 13.64 -14.70 -12.79
N TYR A 47 13.91 -13.53 -13.40
CA TYR A 47 13.07 -12.95 -14.50
C TYR A 47 11.55 -12.85 -14.21
N ILE A 48 11.09 -13.31 -13.05
CA ILE A 48 9.73 -13.22 -12.51
C ILE A 48 9.61 -11.88 -11.79
N GLY A 49 8.49 -11.18 -11.99
CA GLY A 49 8.26 -9.86 -11.43
C GLY A 49 8.41 -9.83 -9.92
N GLU A 50 9.39 -9.07 -9.42
CA GLU A 50 9.64 -8.79 -7.99
C GLU A 50 8.36 -8.36 -7.25
N ALA A 51 7.44 -7.70 -7.98
CA ALA A 51 6.13 -7.28 -7.50
C ALA A 51 5.27 -8.44 -6.95
N CYS A 52 5.32 -9.64 -7.53
CA CYS A 52 4.53 -10.78 -7.06
C CYS A 52 4.97 -11.26 -5.68
N TRP A 53 6.28 -11.24 -5.40
CA TRP A 53 6.82 -11.59 -4.09
C TRP A 53 6.51 -10.55 -3.04
N ALA A 54 6.62 -9.26 -3.38
CA ALA A 54 6.20 -8.17 -2.51
C ALA A 54 4.70 -8.27 -2.15
N PHE A 55 3.86 -8.59 -3.14
CA PHE A 55 2.43 -8.81 -2.94
C PHE A 55 2.13 -10.00 -2.02
N LEU A 56 2.75 -11.17 -2.28
CA LEU A 56 2.58 -12.37 -1.44
C LEU A 56 2.98 -12.11 0.00
N PHE A 57 4.12 -11.46 0.22
CA PHE A 57 4.54 -11.08 1.56
C PHE A 57 3.54 -10.14 2.24
N GLY A 58 3.03 -9.14 1.52
CA GLY A 58 1.98 -8.25 2.03
C GLY A 58 0.70 -9.01 2.44
N VAL A 59 0.29 -10.00 1.65
CA VAL A 59 -0.87 -10.86 1.99
C VAL A 59 -0.61 -11.69 3.24
N VAL A 60 0.58 -12.31 3.36
CA VAL A 60 0.95 -13.10 4.55
C VAL A 60 1.07 -12.23 5.80
N MET A 61 1.53 -10.98 5.68
CA MET A 61 1.62 -10.03 6.81
C MET A 61 0.27 -9.40 7.20
N GLY A 62 -0.73 -9.53 6.32
CA GLY A 62 -2.07 -9.01 6.53
C GLY A 62 -2.85 -9.69 7.67
N PRO A 63 -4.08 -9.23 7.93
CA PRO A 63 -4.90 -9.70 9.06
C PRO A 63 -5.20 -11.20 9.00
N TYR A 64 -5.23 -11.79 7.80
CA TYR A 64 -5.53 -13.22 7.58
C TYR A 64 -4.31 -14.15 7.69
N GLY A 65 -3.08 -13.61 7.71
CA GLY A 65 -1.86 -14.40 7.87
C GLY A 65 -1.25 -14.23 9.26
N ALA A 66 -0.31 -13.30 9.40
CA ALA A 66 0.39 -13.02 10.66
C ALA A 66 -0.40 -12.08 11.62
N ASN A 67 -1.53 -11.52 11.17
CA ASN A 67 -2.37 -10.55 11.90
C ASN A 67 -1.60 -9.34 12.45
N LEU A 68 -0.44 -9.04 11.86
CA LEU A 68 0.44 -7.96 12.29
C LEU A 68 -0.07 -6.62 11.76
N PHE A 69 -0.49 -6.58 10.50
CA PHE A 69 -1.14 -5.43 9.89
C PHE A 69 -2.66 -5.55 10.01
N ASN A 70 -3.20 -5.21 11.18
CA ASN A 70 -4.63 -5.18 11.42
C ASN A 70 -5.13 -3.75 11.68
N PRO A 71 -5.49 -3.00 10.62
CA PRO A 71 -5.97 -1.63 10.78
C PRO A 71 -7.26 -1.55 11.59
N ARG A 72 -8.07 -2.63 11.67
CA ARG A 72 -9.28 -2.68 12.52
C ARG A 72 -8.91 -2.58 14.00
N SER A 73 -7.86 -3.28 14.41
CA SER A 73 -7.39 -3.24 15.80
C SER A 73 -6.75 -1.89 16.18
N TRP A 74 -6.09 -1.21 15.25
CA TRP A 74 -5.42 0.07 15.52
C TRP A 74 -6.39 1.23 15.70
N VAL A 75 -7.52 1.17 14.99
CA VAL A 75 -8.60 2.17 15.08
C VAL A 75 -9.46 1.98 16.34
N THR A 76 -9.60 0.73 16.83
CA THR A 76 -10.42 0.41 18.01
C THR A 76 -9.82 0.95 19.32
N SER A 77 -8.50 1.21 19.38
CA SER A 77 -7.81 1.64 20.60
C SER A 77 -8.14 3.06 21.07
N GLU A 78 -8.66 3.95 20.20
CA GLU A 78 -9.04 5.32 20.59
C GLU A 78 -10.55 5.53 20.79
N SER A 79 -11.41 4.70 20.17
CA SER A 79 -12.86 4.84 20.33
C SER A 79 -13.51 3.46 20.28
N ASN A 80 -14.28 3.12 21.31
CA ASN A 80 -14.92 1.81 21.52
C ASN A 80 -16.07 1.52 20.52
N LEU A 81 -16.07 2.14 19.34
CA LEU A 81 -17.00 1.89 18.26
C LEU A 81 -16.18 1.48 17.04
N VAL A 82 -16.41 0.27 16.55
CA VAL A 82 -15.84 -0.22 15.28
C VAL A 82 -16.50 0.55 14.15
N ASP A 83 -16.03 1.77 13.90
CA ASP A 83 -16.55 2.59 12.81
C ASP A 83 -15.82 2.22 11.51
N SER A 84 -16.50 1.42 10.68
CA SER A 84 -16.06 1.08 9.34
C SER A 84 -15.75 2.29 8.46
N GLN A 85 -16.23 3.49 8.82
CA GLN A 85 -15.93 4.74 8.12
C GLN A 85 -14.46 5.14 8.29
N GLN A 86 -13.89 5.04 9.49
CA GLN A 86 -12.50 5.45 9.75
C GLN A 86 -11.49 4.59 8.98
N LEU A 87 -11.75 3.29 8.85
CA LEU A 87 -10.95 2.38 8.03
C LEU A 87 -10.97 2.75 6.54
N GLN A 88 -12.15 3.12 6.03
CA GLN A 88 -12.31 3.56 4.65
C GLN A 88 -11.57 4.88 4.41
N THR A 89 -11.69 5.84 5.33
CA THR A 89 -10.96 7.11 5.26
C THR A 89 -9.45 6.89 5.25
N LEU A 90 -8.90 6.10 6.18
CA LEU A 90 -7.47 5.77 6.22
C LEU A 90 -7.01 5.10 4.91
N THR A 91 -7.79 4.13 4.42
CA THR A 91 -7.47 3.43 3.17
C THR A 91 -7.45 4.40 1.99
N LEU A 92 -8.39 5.35 1.91
CA LEU A 92 -8.43 6.36 0.87
C LEU A 92 -7.26 7.33 0.94
N GLU A 93 -6.89 7.78 2.15
CA GLU A 93 -5.73 8.67 2.36
C GLU A 93 -4.42 7.98 1.96
N VAL A 94 -4.20 6.75 2.41
CA VAL A 94 -3.02 5.97 2.04
C VAL A 94 -3.00 5.69 0.54
N SER A 95 -4.13 5.28 -0.05
CA SER A 95 -4.22 5.03 -1.49
C SER A 95 -3.89 6.29 -2.29
N ARG A 96 -4.33 7.48 -1.85
CA ARG A 96 -4.00 8.75 -2.51
C ARG A 96 -2.49 9.00 -2.51
N ILE A 97 -1.82 8.77 -1.38
CA ILE A 97 -0.37 8.94 -1.26
C ILE A 97 0.37 7.95 -2.17
N VAL A 98 -0.03 6.67 -2.14
CA VAL A 98 0.59 5.62 -2.97
C VAL A 98 0.39 5.90 -4.46
N LEU A 99 -0.82 6.30 -4.87
CA LEU A 99 -1.11 6.69 -6.25
C LEU A 99 -0.29 7.93 -6.66
N ALA A 100 -0.18 8.93 -5.78
CA ALA A 100 0.62 10.12 -6.06
C ALA A 100 2.10 9.78 -6.27
N ILE A 101 2.68 8.93 -5.41
CA ILE A 101 4.08 8.49 -5.53
C ILE A 101 4.29 7.64 -6.78
N GLY A 102 3.40 6.68 -7.07
CA GLY A 102 3.51 5.80 -8.24
C GLY A 102 3.42 6.56 -9.56
N VAL A 103 2.45 7.48 -9.67
CA VAL A 103 2.30 8.33 -10.86
C VAL A 103 3.49 9.29 -10.99
N PHE A 104 4.01 9.82 -9.87
CA PHE A 104 5.20 10.66 -9.88
C PHE A 104 6.44 9.92 -10.37
N ALA A 105 6.69 8.69 -9.88
CA ALA A 105 7.82 7.87 -10.31
C ALA A 105 7.78 7.62 -11.84
N ILE A 106 6.63 7.21 -12.36
CA ILE A 106 6.42 7.03 -13.82
C ILE A 106 6.66 8.35 -14.56
N GLY A 107 6.15 9.47 -14.03
CA GLY A 107 6.35 10.79 -14.63
C GLY A 107 7.81 11.23 -14.71
N VAL A 108 8.64 10.85 -13.73
CA VAL A 108 10.08 11.12 -13.71
C VAL A 108 10.86 10.20 -14.65
N GLU A 109 10.41 8.95 -14.81
CA GLU A 109 11.04 7.98 -15.70
C GLU A 109 10.81 8.25 -17.20
N LEU A 110 9.72 8.95 -17.57
CA LEU A 110 9.46 9.26 -18.98
C LEU A 110 10.31 10.45 -19.50
N PRO A 111 11.25 10.23 -20.46
CA PRO A 111 12.03 11.31 -21.03
C PRO A 111 11.16 12.27 -21.86
N LYS A 112 11.30 13.58 -21.59
CA LYS A 112 10.49 14.67 -22.18
C LYS A 112 10.45 14.69 -23.72
N ALA A 113 11.45 14.08 -24.38
CA ALA A 113 11.53 14.02 -25.84
C ALA A 113 10.55 13.01 -26.46
N TYR A 114 10.20 11.93 -25.76
CA TYR A 114 9.31 10.89 -26.30
C TYR A 114 7.85 11.38 -26.37
N MET A 115 7.45 12.15 -25.35
CA MET A 115 6.11 12.72 -25.25
C MET A 115 5.81 13.73 -26.37
N LYS A 116 6.82 14.51 -26.81
CA LYS A 116 6.64 15.47 -27.92
C LYS A 116 6.62 14.79 -29.29
N ARG A 117 7.36 13.69 -29.48
CA ARG A 117 7.45 13.02 -30.79
C ARG A 117 6.28 12.07 -31.07
N HIS A 118 5.71 11.45 -30.03
CA HIS A 118 4.66 10.43 -30.16
C HIS A 118 3.40 10.74 -29.34
N TRP A 119 3.05 12.01 -29.12
CA TRP A 119 1.86 12.38 -28.35
C TRP A 119 0.56 11.78 -28.90
N LYS A 120 0.42 11.66 -30.23
CA LYS A 120 -0.72 10.98 -30.86
C LYS A 120 -0.78 9.49 -30.52
N SER A 121 0.36 8.80 -30.50
CA SER A 121 0.41 7.38 -30.10
C SER A 121 0.08 7.21 -28.63
N LEU A 122 0.59 8.09 -27.76
CA LEU A 122 0.29 8.05 -26.33
C LEU A 122 -1.19 8.35 -26.06
N PHE A 123 -1.78 9.32 -26.76
CA PHE A 123 -3.20 9.64 -26.65
C PHE A 123 -4.10 8.52 -27.18
N PHE A 124 -3.74 7.90 -28.31
CA PHE A 124 -4.49 6.77 -28.85
C PHE A 124 -4.30 5.48 -28.04
N LEU A 125 -3.17 5.33 -27.34
CA LEU A 125 -3.01 4.25 -26.38
C LEU A 125 -3.83 4.54 -25.10
N LEU A 126 -3.67 5.70 -24.48
CA LEU A 126 -4.26 5.99 -23.19
C LEU A 126 -5.77 6.30 -23.26
N GLY A 127 -6.26 6.81 -24.38
CA GLY A 127 -7.68 7.09 -24.58
C GLY A 127 -8.45 5.81 -24.93
N PRO A 128 -8.48 5.41 -26.21
CA PRO A 128 -9.35 4.32 -26.64
C PRO A 128 -8.92 2.94 -26.08
N CYS A 129 -7.63 2.64 -25.88
CA CYS A 129 -7.25 1.35 -25.28
C CYS A 129 -7.74 1.23 -23.83
N MET A 130 -7.67 2.33 -23.06
CA MET A 130 -8.16 2.34 -21.68
C MET A 130 -9.68 2.18 -21.61
N ILE A 131 -10.42 2.89 -22.46
CA ILE A 131 -11.88 2.77 -22.56
C ILE A 131 -12.28 1.35 -22.97
N TRP A 132 -11.57 0.76 -23.95
CA TRP A 132 -11.86 -0.59 -24.42
C TRP A 132 -11.56 -1.64 -23.35
N GLY A 133 -10.45 -1.48 -22.61
CA GLY A 133 -10.11 -2.36 -21.47
C GLY A 133 -11.18 -2.34 -20.38
N TRP A 134 -11.69 -1.15 -20.03
CA TRP A 134 -12.81 -1.00 -19.11
C TRP A 134 -14.11 -1.61 -19.64
N PHE A 135 -14.40 -1.45 -20.93
CA PHE A 135 -15.62 -2.00 -21.53
C PHE A 135 -15.59 -3.54 -21.54
N VAL A 136 -14.45 -4.13 -21.90
CA VAL A 136 -14.25 -5.59 -21.89
C VAL A 136 -14.31 -6.14 -20.47
N SER A 137 -13.71 -5.48 -19.48
CA SER A 137 -13.77 -5.94 -18.09
C SER A 137 -15.18 -5.82 -17.50
N ALA A 138 -15.88 -4.71 -17.75
CA ALA A 138 -17.27 -4.53 -17.34
C ALA A 138 -18.19 -5.59 -18.00
N GLY A 139 -18.00 -5.85 -19.30
CA GLY A 139 -18.73 -6.89 -20.03
C GLY A 139 -18.46 -8.30 -19.50
N LEU A 140 -17.21 -8.62 -19.17
CA LEU A 140 -16.83 -9.91 -18.56
C LEU A 140 -17.44 -10.09 -17.17
N ILE A 141 -17.43 -9.06 -16.33
CA ILE A 141 -18.05 -9.11 -15.00
C ILE A 141 -19.55 -9.35 -15.13
N PHE A 142 -20.22 -8.64 -16.04
CA PHE A 142 -21.65 -8.81 -16.33
C PHE A 142 -21.97 -10.22 -16.85
N ALA A 143 -21.12 -10.80 -17.70
CA ALA A 143 -21.32 -12.15 -18.24
C ALA A 143 -21.00 -13.27 -17.25
N LEU A 144 -20.00 -13.09 -16.38
CA LEU A 144 -19.51 -14.12 -15.46
C LEU A 144 -20.35 -14.20 -14.16
N ILE A 145 -21.01 -13.11 -13.76
CA ILE A 145 -21.90 -13.06 -12.59
C ILE A 145 -23.34 -12.79 -13.08
N PRO A 146 -24.09 -13.83 -13.50
CA PRO A 146 -25.49 -13.66 -13.84
C PRO A 146 -26.30 -13.35 -12.58
N GLY A 147 -26.55 -12.07 -12.30
CA GLY A 147 -27.34 -11.63 -11.15
C GLY A 147 -26.95 -10.30 -10.49
N LEU A 148 -25.89 -9.62 -10.94
CA LEU A 148 -25.58 -8.25 -10.49
C LEU A 148 -26.56 -7.26 -11.12
N ASN A 149 -27.64 -6.96 -10.40
CA ASN A 149 -28.50 -5.82 -10.71
C ASN A 149 -27.73 -4.54 -10.34
N PHE A 150 -27.65 -3.58 -11.26
CA PHE A 150 -26.99 -2.28 -11.01
C PHE A 150 -27.91 -1.33 -10.22
N LEU A 151 -28.54 -1.85 -9.15
CA LEU A 151 -29.47 -1.15 -8.26
C LEU A 151 -29.18 -1.51 -6.80
#